data_AF-A0A157ZR28-F1
#
_entry.id   AF-A0A157ZR28-F1
#
_cell.length_a   1.000
_cell.length_b   1.000
_cell.length_c   1.000
_cell.angle_alpha   90.00
_cell.angle_beta   90.00
_cell.angle_gamma   90.00
#
_symmetry.space_group_name_H-M   'P 1'
#
loop_
_entity.id
_entity.type
_entity.pdbx_description
1 polymer ?
#
loop_
_entity_poly.entity_id
_entity_poly.type
_entity_poly.pdbx_seq_one_letter_code
_entity_poly.pdbx_strand_id
1 'polypeptide(L)' 'MNEQTERDTPPKQTPEDPNVADRRLSEEQKRAMKNEPEQPKRPDESKGEKLPNPKDVGEAG' A
#
# COMPACT_ATOMS: atom_id res chain seq x y z
N MET A 1 28.49 30.53 -31.79
CA MET A 1 28.07 29.14 -32.02
C MET A 1 27.67 28.61 -30.65
N ASN A 2 26.40 28.27 -30.43
CA ASN A 2 25.92 27.73 -29.15
C ASN A 2 26.03 26.20 -29.22
N GLU A 3 26.97 25.63 -28.48
CA GLU A 3 27.15 24.18 -28.38
C GLU A 3 25.98 23.62 -27.56
N GLN A 4 25.05 22.94 -28.23
CA GLN A 4 24.00 22.17 -27.56
C GLN A 4 24.65 20.94 -26.92
N THR A 5 24.96 21.04 -25.63
CA THR A 5 25.29 19.87 -24.82
C THR A 5 24.06 18.96 -24.80
N GLU A 6 24.20 17.74 -25.30
CA GLU A 6 23.22 16.66 -25.20
C GLU A 6 23.01 16.34 -23.72
N ARG A 7 22.19 17.16 -23.03
CA ARG A 7 21.77 16.81 -21.68
C ARG A 7 20.88 15.58 -21.82
N ASP A 8 21.28 14.49 -21.18
CA ASP A 8 20.45 13.31 -21.06
C ASP A 8 19.05 13.74 -20.62
N THR A 9 18.07 13.51 -21.49
CA THR A 9 16.68 13.71 -21.11
C THR A 9 16.38 12.79 -19.93
N PRO A 10 15.68 13.26 -18.88
CA PRO A 10 15.30 12.41 -17.76
C PRO A 10 14.62 11.12 -18.27
N PRO A 11 14.87 9.97 -17.63
CA PRO A 11 14.30 8.70 -18.06
C PRO A 11 12.77 8.81 -18.16
N LYS A 12 12.23 8.36 -19.29
CA LYS A 12 10.78 8.31 -19.52
C LYS A 12 10.18 7.31 -18.56
N GLN A 13 9.07 7.70 -17.91
CA GLN A 13 8.33 6.83 -17.04
C GLN A 13 7.82 5.63 -17.84
N THR A 14 8.10 4.43 -17.35
CA THR A 14 7.57 3.17 -17.90
C THR A 14 6.43 2.66 -17.01
N PRO A 15 5.51 1.82 -17.52
CA PRO A 15 4.51 1.16 -16.68
C PRO A 15 5.14 0.22 -15.63
N GLU A 16 6.38 -0.22 -15.85
CA GLU A 16 7.13 -1.08 -14.92
C GLU A 16 7.80 -0.32 -13.77
N ASP A 17 7.79 1.02 -13.78
CA ASP A 17 8.38 1.80 -12.71
C ASP A 17 7.61 1.56 -11.39
N PRO A 18 8.27 1.12 -10.30
CA PRO A 18 7.61 0.68 -9.08
C PRO A 18 6.77 1.79 -8.41
N ASN A 19 7.11 3.05 -8.66
CA ASN A 19 6.47 4.22 -8.07
C ASN A 19 5.59 4.99 -9.08
N VAL A 20 5.14 4.34 -10.16
CA VAL A 20 4.24 4.93 -11.18
C VAL A 20 2.93 5.42 -10.58
N ALA A 21 2.38 4.67 -9.64
CA ALA A 21 1.14 5.04 -8.94
C ALA A 21 1.36 6.29 -8.08
N ASP A 22 2.49 6.33 -7.35
CA ASP A 22 2.77 7.38 -6.37
C ASP A 22 3.07 8.74 -6.99
N ARG A 23 3.67 8.79 -8.19
CA ARG A 23 3.89 10.05 -8.91
C ARG A 23 2.59 10.72 -9.37
N ARG A 24 1.48 9.97 -9.47
CA ARG A 24 0.16 10.51 -9.83
C ARG A 24 -0.63 11.03 -8.63
N LEU A 25 -0.15 10.78 -7.42
CA LEU A 25 -0.77 11.29 -6.20
C LEU A 25 -0.39 12.76 -5.99
N SER A 26 -1.35 13.56 -5.54
CA SER A 26 -1.08 14.91 -5.05
C SER A 26 -0.21 14.86 -3.79
N GLU A 27 0.50 15.95 -3.48
CA GLU A 27 1.33 16.03 -2.26
C GLU A 27 0.49 15.84 -0.98
N GLU A 28 -0.78 16.27 -1.00
CA GLU A 28 -1.73 16.04 0.09
C GLU A 28 -2.08 14.56 0.25
N GLN A 29 -2.36 13.86 -0.85
CA GLN A 29 -2.64 12.41 -0.83
C GLN A 29 -1.44 11.61 -0.34
N LYS A 30 -0.22 11.98 -0.75
CA LYS A 30 1.01 11.36 -0.25
C LYS A 30 1.20 11.56 1.25
N ARG A 31 0.84 12.73 1.78
CA ARG A 31 0.95 13.04 3.21
C ARG A 31 -0.08 12.29 4.04
N ALA A 32 -1.30 12.14 3.52
CA ALA A 32 -2.35 11.36 4.16
C ALA A 32 -1.91 9.90 4.36
N MET A 33 -1.37 9.26 3.33
CA MET A 33 -0.87 7.87 3.40
C MET A 33 0.26 7.68 4.42
N LYS A 34 1.11 8.69 4.64
CA LYS A 34 2.18 8.62 5.65
C LYS A 34 1.66 8.71 7.09
N ASN A 35 0.47 9.26 7.29
CA ASN A 35 -0.14 9.45 8.59
C ASN A 35 -1.19 8.37 8.92
N GLU A 36 -1.33 7.35 8.06
CA GLU A 36 -2.19 6.22 8.35
C GLU A 36 -1.56 5.37 9.47
N PRO A 37 -2.36 4.86 10.43
CA PRO A 37 -1.87 3.91 11.42
C PRO A 37 -1.38 2.65 10.70
N GLU A 38 -0.34 2.00 11.25
CA GLU A 38 0.13 0.72 10.73
C GLU A 38 -1.04 -0.27 10.61
N GLN A 39 -1.05 -1.04 9.52
CA GLN A 39 -2.02 -2.11 9.35
C GLN A 39 -1.99 -3.03 10.58
N PRO A 40 -3.16 -3.47 11.09
CA PRO A 40 -3.19 -4.43 12.16
C PRO A 40 -2.40 -5.66 11.71
N LYS A 41 -1.50 -6.15 12.58
CA LYS A 41 -0.81 -7.41 12.32
C LYS A 41 -1.88 -8.47 12.11
N ARG A 42 -1.78 -9.22 11.00
CA ARG A 42 -2.63 -10.40 10.81
C ARG A 42 -2.49 -11.26 12.08
N PRO A 43 -3.60 -11.74 12.65
CA PRO A 43 -3.50 -12.72 13.71
C PRO A 43 -2.64 -13.86 13.18
N ASP A 44 -1.68 -14.30 13.97
CA ASP A 44 -0.88 -15.48 13.69
C ASP A 44 -1.87 -16.63 13.37
N GLU A 45 -1.73 -17.32 12.24
CA GLU A 45 -2.62 -18.43 11.91
C GLU A 45 -2.57 -19.54 12.98
N SER A 46 -1.48 -19.60 13.77
CA SER A 46 -1.36 -20.48 14.94
C SER A 46 -2.18 -20.00 16.14
N LYS A 47 -2.56 -18.71 16.16
CA LYS A 47 -3.54 -18.10 17.07
C LYS A 47 -4.90 -17.98 16.37
N GLY A 48 -5.25 -18.99 15.57
CA GLY A 48 -6.66 -19.30 15.30
C GLY A 48 -7.36 -19.51 16.63
N GLU A 49 -7.80 -18.41 17.25
CA GLU A 49 -8.79 -18.44 18.31
C GLU A 49 -9.86 -19.38 17.81
N LYS A 50 -10.05 -20.48 18.54
CA LYS A 50 -11.12 -21.44 18.32
C LYS A 50 -12.42 -20.66 18.50
N LEU A 51 -12.83 -19.96 17.46
CA LEU A 51 -14.13 -19.36 17.37
C LEU A 51 -15.11 -20.50 17.67
N PRO A 52 -16.00 -20.34 18.66
CA PRO A 52 -16.91 -21.40 19.03
C PRO A 52 -17.70 -21.80 17.79
N ASN A 53 -17.98 -23.09 17.65
CA ASN A 53 -18.74 -23.58 16.50
C ASN A 53 -20.08 -22.83 16.48
N PRO A 54 -20.51 -22.25 15.35
CA PRO A 54 -21.79 -21.55 15.24
C PRO A 54 -22.99 -22.41 15.66
N LYS A 55 -22.83 -23.75 15.67
CA LYS A 55 -23.84 -24.69 16.19
C LYS A 55 -23.97 -24.70 17.71
N ASP A 56 -22.92 -24.32 18.43
CA ASP A 56 -22.85 -24.38 19.90
C ASP A 56 -23.33 -23.09 20.58
N VAL A 57 -23.54 -22.00 19.82
CA VAL A 57 -23.88 -20.66 20.35
C VAL A 57 -25.38 -20.34 20.39
N GLY A 58 -26.25 -21.33 20.15
CA GLY A 58 -27.70 -21.13 20.00
C GLY A 58 -28.61 -21.91 20.96
N GLU A 59 -28.06 -22.72 21.86
CA GLU A 59 -28.84 -23.60 22.76
C GLU A 59 -28.85 -23.13 24.22
N ALA A 60 -28.46 -21.89 24.50
CA ALA A 60 -28.77 -21.25 25.77
C ALA A 60 -30.06 -20.43 25.62
N GLY A 61 -31.19 -21.14 25.70
CA GLY A 61 -32.51 -20.56 25.91
C GLY A 61 -32.75 -20.20 27.37
#